data_AF-A0A0G4GGR2-F1
#
_entry.id   AF-A0A0G4GGR2-F1
#
_cell.length_a   1.000
_cell.length_b   1.000
_cell.length_c   1.000
_cell.angle_alpha   90.00
_cell.angle_beta   90.00
_cell.angle_gamma   90.00
#
_symmetry.space_group_name_H-M   'P 1'
#
loop_
_entity.id
_entity.type
_entity.pdbx_description
1 polymer ?
#
loop_
_entity_poly.entity_id
_entity_poly.type
_entity_poly.pdbx_seq_one_letter_code
_entity_poly.pdbx_strand_id
1 'polypeptide(L)'
;MVVVGPQGLAFGLRVKEEQNWKILSTVEKVAKEIGKTPAQVAINWTCRACTSPLIGARTVQQLEDNLGALDFKLTKDQLRELDEASTYTLPFPHSMRYTSFAAGGCSVEKPVAFLGPPPP
;
A
#
# COMPACT_ATOMS: atom_id res chain seq x y z
N MET A 1 14.18 -0.96 -1.68
CA MET A 1 12.84 -0.40 -1.88
C MET A 1 11.93 -1.07 -0.86
N VAL A 2 11.47 -0.35 0.16
CA VAL A 2 10.47 -0.90 1.08
C VAL A 2 9.14 -0.70 0.39
N VAL A 3 8.48 -1.79 -0.01
CA VAL A 3 7.13 -1.73 -0.56
C VAL A 3 6.21 -1.46 0.62
N VAL A 4 5.78 -0.22 0.75
CA VAL A 4 4.78 0.17 1.73
C VAL A 4 3.49 0.38 0.96
N GLY A 5 2.46 -0.42 1.29
CA GLY A 5 1.17 -0.31 0.63
C GLY A 5 0.53 1.07 0.82
N PRO A 6 -0.51 1.40 0.06
CA PRO A 6 -1.22 2.68 0.13
C PRO A 6 -1.78 2.99 1.52
N GLN A 7 -1.90 1.98 2.39
CA GLN A 7 -2.36 2.09 3.77
C GLN A 7 -1.22 2.31 4.79
N GLY A 8 0.05 2.19 4.36
CA GLY A 8 1.20 2.28 5.24
C GLY A 8 1.87 3.65 5.18
N LEU A 9 1.40 4.60 6.00
CA LEU A 9 2.21 5.76 6.33
C LEU A 9 3.16 5.38 7.48
N ALA A 10 4.30 4.76 7.14
CA ALA A 10 5.27 4.30 8.15
C ALA A 10 6.71 4.61 7.71
N PHE A 11 7.04 5.90 7.55
CA PHE A 11 8.43 6.32 7.60
C PHE A 11 8.88 6.30 9.07
N GLY A 12 9.42 5.15 9.52
CA GLY A 12 10.04 5.00 10.85
C GLY A 12 9.32 4.10 11.87
N LEU A 13 8.13 3.58 11.58
CA LEU A 13 7.50 2.56 12.42
C LEU A 13 7.99 1.19 11.95
N ARG A 14 8.59 0.39 12.85
CA ARG A 14 8.91 -1.01 12.57
C ARG A 14 7.59 -1.78 12.32
N VAL A 15 7.14 -1.82 11.07
CA VAL A 15 6.17 -2.82 10.63
C VAL A 15 6.78 -4.18 10.95
N LYS A 16 5.99 -5.08 11.54
CA LYS A 16 6.47 -6.42 11.94
C LYS A 16 7.14 -7.10 10.74
N GLU A 17 8.31 -7.68 10.96
CA GLU A 17 9.13 -8.30 9.91
C GLU A 17 8.32 -9.29 9.04
N GLU A 18 7.50 -10.12 9.68
CA GLU A 18 6.60 -11.07 9.03
C GLU A 18 5.60 -10.43 8.05
N GLN A 19 5.04 -9.26 8.38
CA GLN A 19 4.10 -8.56 7.51
C GLN A 19 4.78 -7.99 6.27
N ASN A 20 6.00 -7.48 6.42
CA ASN A 20 6.78 -7.00 5.27
C ASN A 20 7.10 -8.16 4.31
N TRP A 21 7.45 -9.33 4.83
CA TRP A 21 7.67 -10.53 4.03
C TRP A 21 6.39 -11.00 3.32
N LYS A 22 5.24 -10.93 4.01
CA LYS A 22 3.94 -11.24 3.39
C LYS A 22 3.66 -10.31 2.21
N ILE A 23 3.78 -9.00 2.41
CA ILE A 23 3.56 -7.99 1.35
C ILE A 23 4.51 -8.25 0.18
N LEU A 24 5.80 -8.47 0.45
CA LEU A 24 6.79 -8.76 -0.58
C LEU A 24 6.42 -10.01 -1.39
N SER A 25 6.05 -11.11 -0.72
CA SER A 25 5.67 -12.35 -1.39
C SER A 25 4.43 -12.18 -2.28
N THR A 26 3.43 -11.41 -1.84
CA THR A 26 2.24 -11.10 -2.63
C THR A 26 2.59 -10.26 -3.86
N VAL A 27 3.43 -9.23 -3.69
CA VAL A 27 3.88 -8.38 -4.81
C VAL A 27 4.66 -9.20 -5.84
N GLU A 28 5.56 -10.08 -5.40
CA GLU A 28 6.30 -10.98 -6.29
C GLU A 28 5.41 -11.96 -7.03
N LYS A 29 4.39 -12.50 -6.37
CA LYS A 29 3.39 -13.37 -7.01
C LYS A 29 2.66 -12.63 -8.13
N VAL A 30 2.07 -11.47 -7.83
CA VAL A 30 1.35 -10.66 -8.82
C VAL A 30 2.28 -10.22 -9.96
N ALA A 31 3.52 -9.85 -9.65
CA ALA A 31 4.53 -9.49 -10.65
C ALA A 31 4.81 -10.63 -11.63
N LYS A 32 4.93 -11.87 -11.14
CA LYS A 32 5.11 -13.07 -11.97
C LYS A 32 3.90 -13.35 -12.86
N GLU A 33 2.68 -13.18 -12.35
CA GLU A 33 1.45 -13.41 -13.12
C GLU A 33 1.34 -12.49 -14.34
N ILE A 34 1.79 -11.25 -14.22
CA ILE A 34 1.66 -10.23 -15.27
C ILE A 34 2.95 -9.97 -16.06
N GLY A 35 4.04 -10.66 -15.71
CA GLY A 35 5.35 -10.50 -16.36
C GLY A 35 5.98 -9.11 -16.18
N LYS A 36 5.78 -8.50 -15.01
CA LYS A 36 6.33 -7.16 -14.67
C LYS A 36 7.30 -7.24 -13.50
N THR A 37 8.06 -6.18 -13.26
CA THR A 37 8.97 -6.15 -12.11
C THR A 37 8.17 -5.90 -10.82
N PRO A 38 8.63 -6.41 -9.66
CA PRO A 38 8.02 -6.09 -8.35
C PRO A 38 7.96 -4.58 -8.08
N ALA A 39 8.94 -3.82 -8.58
CA ALA A 39 8.96 -2.35 -8.49
C ALA A 39 7.83 -1.70 -9.27
N GLN A 40 7.63 -2.14 -10.52
CA GLN A 40 6.53 -1.66 -11.35
C GLN A 40 5.16 -1.95 -10.73
N VAL A 41 4.96 -3.15 -10.17
CA VAL A 41 3.71 -3.51 -9.48
C VAL A 41 3.48 -2.63 -8.26
N ALA A 42 4.49 -2.44 -7.41
CA ALA A 42 4.39 -1.61 -6.23
C ALA A 42 4.06 -0.14 -6.56
N ILE A 43 4.70 0.42 -7.61
CA ILE A 43 4.45 1.78 -8.07
C ILE A 43 3.04 1.91 -8.64
N ASN A 44 2.62 1.01 -9.53
CA ASN A 44 1.28 1.01 -10.12
C ASN A 44 0.19 0.96 -9.03
N TRP A 45 0.39 0.12 -8.03
CA TRP A 45 -0.50 0.01 -6.89
C TRP A 45 -0.53 1.29 -6.04
N THR A 46 0.63 1.91 -5.79
CA THR A 46 0.75 3.17 -5.02
C THR A 46 0.05 4.35 -5.71
N CYS A 47 0.13 4.45 -7.04
CA CYS A 47 -0.52 5.50 -7.83
C CYS A 47 -2.05 5.60 -7.62
N ARG A 48 -2.69 4.59 -7.01
CA ARG A 48 -4.13 4.63 -6.71
C ARG A 48 -4.46 5.48 -5.48
N ALA A 49 -3.53 5.63 -4.55
CA ALA A 49 -3.76 6.33 -3.28
C ALA A 49 -3.19 7.75 -3.26
N CYS A 50 -2.42 8.13 -4.28
CA CYS A 50 -1.83 9.45 -4.39
C CYS A 50 -1.88 9.98 -5.82
N THR A 51 -1.92 11.30 -5.98
CA THR A 51 -1.89 11.97 -7.29
C THR A 51 -0.54 11.79 -7.99
N SER A 52 0.55 11.72 -7.23
CA SER A 52 1.90 11.51 -7.75
C SER A 52 2.76 10.77 -6.71
N PRO A 53 3.26 9.56 -7.01
CA PRO A 53 4.20 8.89 -6.13
C PRO A 53 5.59 9.53 -6.24
N LEU A 54 6.27 9.67 -5.10
CA LEU A 54 7.67 10.08 -5.07
C LEU A 54 8.57 8.87 -5.31
N ILE A 55 9.17 8.80 -6.50
CA ILE A 55 10.02 7.69 -6.92
C ILE A 55 11.48 8.16 -6.96
N GLY A 56 12.36 7.47 -6.21
CA GLY A 56 13.80 7.70 -6.27
C GLY A 56 14.46 6.79 -7.30
N ALA A 57 15.16 7.37 -8.28
CA ALA A 57 15.98 6.65 -9.24
C ALA A 57 17.40 7.25 -9.26
N ARG A 58 18.42 6.40 -9.17
CA ARG A 58 19.85 6.83 -9.22
C ARG A 58 20.44 6.79 -10.63
N THR A 59 19.73 6.18 -11.58
CA THR A 59 20.11 6.07 -12.98
C THR A 59 18.89 6.25 -13.87
N VAL A 60 19.11 6.69 -15.11
CA VAL A 60 18.03 6.86 -16.11
C VAL A 60 17.32 5.54 -16.39
N GLN A 61 18.07 4.45 -16.52
CA GLN A 61 17.50 3.12 -16.76
C GLN A 61 16.57 2.66 -15.62
N GLN A 62 16.88 3.01 -14.37
CA GLN A 62 15.99 2.71 -13.24
C GLN A 62 14.73 3.58 -13.29
N LEU A 63 14.85 4.84 -13.72
CA LEU A 63 13.69 5.71 -13.92
C LEU A 63 12.78 5.14 -15.01
N GLU A 64 13.34 4.73 -16.15
CA GLU A 64 12.59 4.10 -17.25
C GLU A 64 11.88 2.82 -16.81
N ASP A 65 12.57 1.92 -16.08
CA ASP A 65 11.93 0.71 -15.54
C ASP A 65 10.78 1.05 -14.58
N ASN A 66 10.97 2.02 -13.69
CA ASN A 66 9.93 2.48 -12.79
C ASN A 66 8.72 3.08 -13.53
N LEU A 67 8.95 3.82 -14.63
CA LEU A 67 7.89 4.40 -15.44
C LEU A 67 7.07 3.33 -16.19
N GLY A 68 7.66 2.17 -16.46
CA GLY A 68 6.94 1.00 -16.98
C GLY A 68 5.78 0.52 -16.09
N ALA A 69 5.69 1.03 -14.84
CA ALA A 69 4.53 0.87 -13.97
C ALA A 69 3.25 1.48 -14.56
N LEU A 70 3.34 2.48 -15.44
CA LEU A 70 2.20 3.18 -16.02
C LEU A 70 1.59 2.44 -17.23
N ASP A 71 2.32 1.46 -17.79
CA ASP A 71 1.96 0.78 -19.04
C ASP A 71 0.95 -0.37 -18.87
N PHE A 72 0.49 -0.64 -17.65
CA PHE A 72 -0.46 -1.71 -17.38
C PHE A 72 -1.45 -1.33 -16.27
N LYS A 73 -2.47 -2.18 -16.09
CA LYS A 73 -3.45 -2.04 -15.02
C LYS A 73 -3.56 -3.37 -14.28
N LEU A 74 -3.44 -3.31 -12.96
CA LEU A 74 -3.74 -4.45 -12.10
C LEU A 74 -5.24 -4.76 -12.13
N THR A 75 -5.58 -6.05 -12.14
CA THR A 75 -6.99 -6.48 -12.09
C THR A 75 -7.59 -6.21 -10.71
N LYS A 76 -8.93 -6.19 -10.61
CA LYS A 76 -9.61 -6.00 -9.31
C LYS A 76 -9.20 -7.07 -8.29
N ASP A 77 -8.99 -8.30 -8.72
CA ASP A 77 -8.60 -9.40 -7.84
C ASP A 77 -7.15 -9.25 -7.36
N GLN A 78 -6.23 -8.88 -8.25
CA GLN A 78 -4.82 -8.61 -7.88
C GLN A 78 -4.72 -7.44 -6.89
N LEU A 79 -5.51 -6.39 -7.11
CA LEU A 79 -5.58 -5.26 -6.20
C LEU A 79 -6.12 -5.65 -4.83
N ARG A 80 -7.20 -6.43 -4.79
CA ARG A 80 -7.75 -6.95 -3.53
C ARG A 80 -6.71 -7.75 -2.76
N GLU A 81 -5.97 -8.63 -3.44
CA GLU A 81 -4.92 -9.45 -2.81
C GLU A 81 -3.81 -8.59 -2.18
N LEU A 82 -3.36 -7.54 -2.89
CA LEU A 82 -2.35 -6.60 -2.38
C LEU A 82 -2.86 -5.76 -1.20
N ASP A 83 -4.11 -5.29 -1.26
CA ASP A 83 -4.75 -4.51 -0.20
C ASP A 83 -4.93 -5.36 1.08
N GLU A 84 -5.36 -6.60 0.95
CA GLU A 84 -5.49 -7.55 2.08
C GLU A 84 -4.14 -7.88 2.70
N ALA A 85 -3.09 -8.09 1.88
CA ALA A 85 -1.75 -8.36 2.39
C ALA A 85 -1.15 -7.19 3.17
N SER A 86 -1.55 -5.95 2.85
CA SER A 86 -1.03 -4.73 3.48
C SER A 86 -1.89 -4.12 4.58
N THR A 87 -2.99 -4.78 4.94
CA THR A 87 -3.86 -4.32 6.03
C THR A 87 -3.06 -4.24 7.34
N TYR A 88 -3.07 -3.06 7.96
CA TYR A 88 -2.35 -2.81 9.21
C TYR A 88 -3.30 -2.27 10.27
N THR A 89 -3.32 -2.91 11.44
CA THR A 89 -4.08 -2.42 12.60
C THR A 89 -3.29 -1.34 13.31
N LEU A 90 -3.86 -0.14 13.39
CA LEU A 90 -3.26 0.98 14.12
C LEU A 90 -3.13 0.63 15.61
N PRO A 91 -1.94 0.78 16.23
CA PRO A 91 -1.78 0.57 17.66
C PRO A 91 -2.46 1.69 18.47
N PHE A 92 -2.85 1.39 19.70
CA PHE A 92 -3.27 2.42 20.66
C PHE A 92 -2.11 3.40 20.95
N PRO A 93 -2.34 4.71 21.12
CA PRO A 93 -3.60 5.47 21.04
C PRO A 93 -3.92 6.00 19.62
N HIS A 94 -3.14 5.63 18.59
CA HIS A 94 -3.41 6.04 17.22
C HIS A 94 -4.78 5.51 16.75
N SER A 95 -5.13 4.26 17.08
CA SER A 95 -6.48 3.73 16.85
C SER A 95 -7.58 4.60 17.48
N MET A 96 -7.39 5.03 18.73
CA MET A 96 -8.32 5.92 19.46
C MET A 96 -8.45 7.29 18.80
N ARG A 97 -7.36 7.91 18.34
CA ARG A 97 -7.42 9.23 17.67
C ARG A 97 -8.20 9.16 16.37
N TYR A 98 -8.04 8.10 15.59
CA TYR A 98 -8.77 7.95 14.33
C TYR A 98 -10.25 7.59 14.51
N THR A 99 -10.65 6.98 15.63
CA THR A 99 -12.06 6.72 15.96
C THR A 99 -12.74 7.88 16.70
N SER A 100 -12.01 8.65 17.52
CA SER A 100 -12.61 9.69 18.39
C SER A 100 -12.80 11.06 17.72
N PHE A 101 -12.04 11.39 16.66
CA PHE A 101 -12.28 12.62 15.88
C PHE A 101 -13.50 12.55 14.94
N ALA A 102 -14.21 11.42 14.90
CA ALA A 102 -15.48 11.29 14.19
C ALA A 102 -16.65 12.03 14.87
N ALA A 103 -16.48 12.53 16.10
CA ALA A 103 -17.51 13.29 16.81
C ALA A 103 -17.48 14.82 16.57
N GLY A 104 -16.68 15.30 15.60
CA GLY A 104 -16.40 16.73 15.36
C GLY A 104 -16.87 17.33 14.04
N GLY A 105 -17.83 16.71 13.33
CA GLY A 105 -18.63 17.42 12.30
C GLY A 105 -18.06 17.55 10.88
N CYS A 106 -16.95 16.90 10.53
CA CYS A 106 -16.57 16.69 9.12
C CYS A 106 -16.63 15.21 8.77
N SER A 107 -17.66 14.83 8.02
CA SER A 107 -17.80 13.47 7.50
C SER A 107 -16.72 13.23 6.45
N VAL A 108 -15.63 12.56 6.84
CA VAL A 108 -14.72 11.92 5.90
C VAL A 108 -15.20 10.48 5.79
N GLU A 109 -15.92 10.15 4.73
CA GLU A 109 -16.21 8.75 4.39
C GLU A 109 -14.87 8.04 4.16
N LYS A 110 -14.41 7.29 5.16
CA LYS A 110 -13.27 6.40 4.99
C LYS A 110 -13.80 5.07 4.48
N PRO A 111 -13.24 4.50 3.40
CA PRO A 111 -13.61 3.17 2.96
C PRO A 111 -13.35 2.18 4.11
N VAL A 112 -14.30 1.26 4.30
CA VAL A 112 -14.37 0.24 5.38
C VAL A 112 -13.06 -0.53 5.57
N ALA A 113 -12.18 -0.59 4.56
CA ALA A 113 -10.83 -1.16 4.66
C ALA A 113 -9.92 -0.49 5.71
N PHE A 114 -10.24 0.71 6.19
CA PHE A 114 -9.43 1.45 7.17
C PHE A 114 -9.68 1.04 8.63
N LEU A 115 -10.85 0.49 8.92
CA LEU A 115 -11.22 0.00 10.25
C LEU A 115 -11.29 -1.51 10.15
N GLY A 116 -10.26 -2.20 10.64
CA GLY A 116 -10.35 -3.63 10.91
C GLY A 116 -11.60 -3.95 11.77
N PRO A 117 -12.03 -5.22 11.81
CA PRO A 117 -13.22 -5.60 12.56
C PRO A 117 -13.15 -5.08 14.01
N PRO A 118 -14.28 -4.61 14.57
CA PRO A 118 -14.31 -4.04 15.91
C PRO A 118 -13.74 -5.05 16.91
N PRO A 119 -12.91 -4.61 17.89
CA PRO A 119 -12.49 -5.49 18.97
C PRO A 119 -13.72 -6.00 19.75
N PRO A 120 -13.65 -7.21 20.33
CA PRO A 120 -14.75 -7.80 21.11
C PRO A 120 -15.10 -6.97 22.34
#